data_AF-A0A2E9CDJ2-F1
#
_entry.id   AF-A0A2E9CDJ2-F1
#
_cell.length_a   1.000
_cell.length_b   1.000
_cell.length_c   1.000
_cell.angle_alpha   90.00
_cell.angle_beta   90.00
_cell.angle_gamma   90.00
#
_symmetry.space_group_name_H-M   'P 1'
#
loop_
_entity.id
_entity.type
_entity.pdbx_description
1 polymer ?
#
loop_
_entity_poly.entity_id
_entity_poly.type
_entity_poly.pdbx_seq_one_letter_code
_entity_poly.pdbx_strand_id
1 'polypeptide(L)'
;MLIALKRFTYTAEREAKDFGIAALKKNHPVFNIFSHYLVPEHEVMDKLAVDEMLDKYNAKLLQLPRIYEDDPGIVAVNGKVGDVVRIIRDNGENFRLVVPRPEGGRTENTALVKMTDQRMKRLKNDKEKDEKDEI
;
A
#
# COMPACT_ATOMS: atom_id res chain seq x y z
N MET A 1 -9.83 -4.09 19.10
CA MET A 1 -8.49 -3.77 18.56
C MET A 1 -7.46 -4.07 19.63
N LEU A 2 -6.39 -4.78 19.29
CA LEU A 2 -5.29 -5.11 20.21
C LEU A 2 -4.03 -4.35 19.80
N ILE A 3 -3.34 -3.77 20.79
CA ILE A 3 -2.07 -3.07 20.61
C ILE A 3 -1.04 -3.78 21.49
N ALA A 4 -0.01 -4.36 20.89
CA ALA A 4 1.08 -4.99 21.63
C ALA A 4 2.17 -3.96 21.96
N LEU A 5 2.75 -4.06 23.16
CA LEU A 5 3.90 -3.23 23.55
C LEU A 5 5.16 -3.55 22.71
N LYS A 6 5.34 -4.82 22.31
CA LYS A 6 6.56 -5.27 21.62
C LYS A 6 6.26 -6.03 20.33
N ARG A 7 5.73 -7.24 20.44
CA ARG A 7 5.27 -8.07 19.32
C ARG A 7 4.18 -9.00 19.80
N PHE A 8 3.24 -9.31 18.93
CA PHE A 8 2.35 -10.44 19.15
C PHE A 8 3.12 -11.74 18.91
N THR A 9 2.71 -12.81 19.61
CA THR A 9 3.11 -14.16 19.23
C THR A 9 2.30 -14.59 18.00
N TYR A 10 2.83 -15.54 17.23
CA TYR A 10 2.13 -16.07 16.04
C TYR A 10 0.74 -16.61 16.38
N THR A 11 0.61 -17.31 17.51
CA THR A 11 -0.67 -17.84 18.00
C THR A 11 -1.67 -16.73 18.29
N ALA A 12 -1.24 -15.67 18.98
CA ALA A 12 -2.08 -14.54 19.32
C ALA A 12 -2.56 -13.78 18.07
N GLU A 13 -1.70 -13.60 17.05
CA GLU A 13 -2.11 -12.98 15.78
C GLU A 13 -3.14 -13.84 15.03
N ARG A 14 -2.94 -15.16 15.02
CA ARG A 14 -3.85 -16.09 14.33
C ARG A 14 -5.23 -16.11 14.98
N GLU A 15 -5.28 -16.26 16.31
CA GLU A 15 -6.52 -16.24 17.07
C GLU A 15 -7.23 -14.88 16.91
N ALA A 16 -6.51 -13.77 17.02
CA ALA A 16 -7.10 -12.45 16.81
C ALA A 16 -7.77 -12.33 15.44
N LYS A 17 -7.15 -12.87 14.37
CA LYS A 17 -7.74 -12.90 13.04
C LYS A 17 -9.00 -13.77 12.97
N ASP A 18 -8.97 -14.95 13.58
CA ASP A 18 -10.11 -15.89 13.62
C ASP A 18 -11.31 -15.29 14.37
N PHE A 19 -11.06 -14.53 15.43
CA PHE A 19 -12.08 -13.81 16.20
C PHE A 19 -12.44 -12.42 15.62
N GLY A 20 -11.89 -12.04 14.46
CA GLY A 20 -12.17 -10.74 13.83
C GLY A 20 -11.61 -9.52 14.58
N ILE A 21 -10.65 -9.74 15.49
CA ILE A 21 -10.01 -8.69 16.27
C ILE A 21 -8.81 -8.15 15.50
N ALA A 22 -8.83 -6.85 15.17
CA ALA A 22 -7.68 -6.19 14.55
C ALA A 22 -6.50 -6.11 15.53
N ALA A 23 -5.43 -6.88 15.25
CA ALA A 23 -4.15 -6.82 15.95
C ALA A 23 -3.21 -5.84 15.22
N LEU A 24 -2.90 -4.71 15.85
CA LEU A 24 -2.07 -3.67 15.25
C LEU A 24 -0.58 -4.01 15.36
N LYS A 25 0.07 -4.19 14.20
CA LYS A 25 1.52 -4.40 14.12
C LYS A 25 2.29 -3.14 14.51
N LYS A 26 3.57 -3.30 14.87
CA LYS A 26 4.45 -2.18 15.27
C LYS A 26 4.48 -1.00 14.30
N ASN A 27 4.39 -1.27 13.00
CA ASN A 27 4.46 -0.23 11.97
C ASN A 27 3.12 0.52 11.77
N HIS A 28 2.05 0.06 12.41
CA HIS A 28 0.77 0.74 12.33
C HIS A 28 0.79 1.98 13.24
N PRO A 29 0.52 3.18 12.71
CA PRO A 29 0.53 4.40 13.52
C PRO A 29 -0.63 4.38 14.51
N VAL A 30 -0.30 4.53 15.80
CA VAL A 30 -1.27 4.59 16.92
C VAL A 30 -1.94 5.95 17.07
N PHE A 31 -1.41 6.96 16.38
CA PHE A 31 -1.91 8.34 16.37
C PHE A 31 -1.97 8.85 14.93
N ASN A 32 -2.65 9.98 14.71
CA ASN A 32 -2.73 10.58 13.39
C ASN A 32 -1.38 11.21 12.98
N ILE A 33 -0.64 10.53 12.11
CA ILE A 33 0.67 10.98 11.60
C ILE A 33 0.57 12.21 10.69
N PHE A 34 -0.57 12.44 10.02
CA PHE A 34 -0.79 13.57 9.12
C PHE A 34 -1.02 14.89 9.86
N SER A 35 -1.20 14.84 11.19
CA SER A 35 -1.26 16.05 12.03
C SER A 35 0.09 16.76 12.15
N HIS A 36 1.20 16.08 11.81
CA HIS A 36 2.53 16.63 11.93
C HIS A 36 2.92 17.43 10.68
N TYR A 37 3.44 18.65 10.85
CA TYR A 37 3.73 19.58 9.75
C TYR A 37 4.72 19.04 8.69
N LEU A 38 5.60 18.10 9.05
CA LEU A 38 6.54 17.48 8.10
C LEU A 38 5.92 16.34 7.27
N VAL A 39 4.76 15.82 7.70
CA VAL A 39 4.09 14.68 7.06
C VAL A 39 2.91 15.21 6.24
N PRO A 40 3.06 15.31 4.91
CA PRO A 40 1.97 15.76 4.05
C PRO A 40 0.83 14.75 4.00
N GLU A 41 -0.31 15.17 3.46
CA GLU A 41 -1.42 14.28 3.19
C GLU A 41 -1.09 13.30 2.05
N HIS A 42 -1.52 12.06 2.24
CA HIS A 42 -1.36 10.97 1.27
C HIS A 42 -2.74 10.44 0.90
N GLU A 43 -2.95 10.14 -0.37
CA GLU A 43 -4.20 9.61 -0.89
C GLU A 43 -3.91 8.51 -1.91
N VAL A 44 -4.62 7.38 -1.79
CA VAL A 44 -4.53 6.29 -2.78
C VAL A 44 -5.36 6.68 -4.00
N MET A 45 -4.74 6.66 -5.18
CA MET A 45 -5.43 7.00 -6.42
C MET A 45 -6.22 5.83 -6.99
N ASP A 46 -7.38 6.13 -7.57
CA ASP A 46 -8.17 5.17 -8.33
C ASP A 46 -7.51 4.79 -9.66
N LYS A 47 -7.87 3.61 -10.18
CA LYS A 47 -7.30 3.05 -11.43
C LYS A 47 -7.40 4.03 -12.61
N LEU A 48 -8.56 4.65 -12.80
CA LEU A 48 -8.80 5.63 -13.88
C LEU A 48 -7.91 6.88 -13.73
N ALA A 49 -7.85 7.43 -12.52
CA ALA A 49 -7.01 8.60 -12.23
C ALA A 49 -5.52 8.32 -12.43
N VAL A 50 -5.08 7.09 -12.14
CA VAL A 50 -3.69 6.66 -12.40
C VAL A 50 -3.40 6.62 -13.89
N ASP A 51 -4.32 6.07 -14.70
CA ASP A 51 -4.12 5.99 -16.15
C ASP A 51 -4.08 7.39 -16.78
N GLU A 52 -4.99 8.29 -16.39
CA GLU A 52 -4.97 9.70 -16.82
C GLU A 52 -3.67 10.42 -16.43
N MET A 53 -3.16 10.17 -15.22
CA MET A 53 -1.90 10.75 -14.76
C MET A 53 -0.71 10.23 -15.57
N LEU A 54 -0.65 8.92 -15.83
CA LEU A 54 0.42 8.31 -16.62
C LEU A 54 0.43 8.83 -18.06
N ASP A 55 -0.74 9.01 -18.67
CA ASP A 55 -0.89 9.58 -20.01
C ASP A 55 -0.47 11.05 -20.04
N LYS A 56 -0.89 11.84 -19.05
CA LYS A 56 -0.53 13.27 -18.92
C LYS A 56 0.98 13.49 -18.85
N TYR A 57 1.69 12.64 -18.11
CA TYR A 57 3.15 12.73 -17.95
C TYR A 57 3.93 11.84 -18.94
N ASN A 58 3.23 11.12 -19.83
CA ASN A 58 3.81 10.13 -20.76
C ASN A 58 4.81 9.19 -20.06
N ALA A 59 4.43 8.69 -18.88
CA ALA A 59 5.27 7.91 -17.99
C ALA A 59 4.75 6.48 -17.87
N LYS A 60 5.65 5.53 -17.61
CA LYS A 60 5.29 4.16 -17.26
C LYS A 60 5.21 4.01 -15.75
N LEU A 61 4.33 3.14 -15.27
CA LEU A 61 4.15 2.85 -13.84
C LEU A 61 5.46 2.58 -13.10
N LEU A 62 6.36 1.78 -13.68
CA LEU A 62 7.65 1.39 -13.09
C LEU A 62 8.68 2.53 -13.03
N GLN A 63 8.45 3.64 -13.75
CA GLN A 63 9.30 4.83 -13.74
C GLN A 63 8.94 5.78 -12.61
N LEU A 64 7.78 5.58 -11.95
CA LEU A 64 7.40 6.40 -10.80
C LEU A 64 8.38 6.20 -9.63
N PRO A 65 8.65 7.26 -8.84
CA PRO A 65 9.37 7.13 -7.58
C PRO A 65 8.70 6.10 -6.67
N ARG A 66 9.50 5.28 -5.99
CA ARG A 66 9.01 4.15 -5.20
C ARG A 66 8.84 4.52 -3.72
N ILE A 67 7.86 3.91 -3.07
CA ILE A 67 7.66 3.95 -1.62
C ILE A 67 7.38 2.54 -1.12
N TYR A 68 7.93 2.16 0.04
CA TYR A 68 7.73 0.81 0.54
C TYR A 68 6.35 0.65 1.20
N GLU A 69 5.80 -0.56 1.08
CA GLU A 69 4.53 -0.97 1.70
C GLU A 69 4.51 -0.84 3.23
N ASP A 70 5.68 -0.87 3.87
CA ASP A 70 5.83 -0.86 5.32
C ASP A 70 6.02 0.55 5.91
N ASP A 71 6.01 1.58 5.05
CA ASP A 71 6.05 2.97 5.46
C ASP A 71 4.77 3.36 6.23
N PRO A 72 4.87 4.08 7.37
CA PRO A 72 3.69 4.44 8.17
C PRO A 72 2.64 5.25 7.41
N GLY A 73 3.06 6.11 6.45
CA GLY A 73 2.17 6.89 5.61
C GLY A 73 1.28 6.00 4.73
N ILE A 74 1.88 4.97 4.15
CA ILE A 74 1.19 4.00 3.30
C ILE A 74 0.27 3.08 4.12
N VAL A 75 0.73 2.64 5.28
CA VAL A 75 -0.08 1.84 6.21
C VAL A 75 -1.29 2.63 6.69
N ALA A 76 -1.15 3.93 6.96
CA ALA A 76 -2.26 4.78 7.41
C ALA A 76 -3.36 4.93 6.34
N VAL A 77 -2.98 5.04 5.06
CA VAL A 77 -3.94 5.14 3.94
C VAL A 77 -4.41 3.78 3.41
N ASN A 78 -4.00 2.68 4.06
CA ASN A 78 -4.25 1.30 3.62
C ASN A 78 -3.78 1.01 2.17
N GLY A 79 -2.72 1.69 1.74
CA GLY A 79 -2.13 1.51 0.42
C GLY A 79 -1.51 0.12 0.30
N LYS A 80 -1.71 -0.52 -0.85
CA LYS A 80 -1.20 -1.87 -1.08
C LYS A 80 -0.14 -1.85 -2.18
N VAL A 81 0.66 -2.91 -2.22
CA VAL A 81 1.64 -3.12 -3.30
C VAL A 81 0.99 -2.99 -4.67
N GLY A 82 1.61 -2.18 -5.54
CA GLY A 82 1.15 -1.90 -6.89
C GLY A 82 0.20 -0.71 -7.01
N ASP A 83 -0.24 -0.12 -5.90
CA ASP A 83 -1.06 1.09 -5.89
C ASP A 83 -0.17 2.34 -6.09
N VAL A 84 -0.77 3.42 -6.59
CA VAL A 84 -0.13 4.72 -6.72
C VAL A 84 -0.72 5.65 -5.68
N VAL A 85 0.16 6.33 -4.96
CA VAL A 85 -0.20 7.26 -3.90
C VAL A 85 0.14 8.67 -4.35
N ARG A 86 -0.86 9.55 -4.29
CA ARG A 86 -0.73 10.99 -4.47
C ARG A 86 -0.37 11.62 -3.14
N ILE A 87 0.68 12.45 -3.15
CA ILE A 87 1.18 13.17 -1.98
C ILE A 87 0.98 14.66 -2.23
N ILE A 88 0.16 15.29 -1.40
CA ILE A 88 -0.24 16.70 -1.55
C ILE A 88 0.57 17.53 -0.56
N ARG A 89 1.37 18.47 -1.07
CA ARG A 89 2.20 19.40 -0.26
C ARG A 89 2.00 20.83 -0.76
N ASP A 90 2.42 21.82 0.02
CA ASP A 90 2.29 23.25 -0.35
C ASP A 90 2.89 23.59 -1.73
N ASN A 91 3.98 22.89 -2.08
CA ASN A 91 4.70 23.11 -3.34
C ASN A 91 4.19 22.25 -4.51
N GLY A 92 3.09 21.51 -4.34
CA GLY A 92 2.43 20.73 -5.38
C GLY A 92 2.24 19.25 -5.06
N GLU A 93 1.79 18.51 -6.07
CA GLU A 93 1.45 17.09 -5.97
C GLU A 93 2.59 16.20 -6.47
N ASN A 94 2.84 15.10 -5.76
CA ASN A 94 3.83 14.10 -6.15
C ASN A 94 3.19 12.71 -6.18
N PHE A 95 3.62 11.87 -7.12
CA PHE A 95 3.08 10.52 -7.30
C PHE A 95 4.16 9.48 -6.96
N ARG A 96 3.79 8.45 -6.17
CA ARG A 96 4.70 7.35 -5.82
C ARG A 96 4.04 5.99 -5.97
N LEU A 97 4.81 5.02 -6.44
CA LEU A 97 4.39 3.62 -6.57
C LEU A 97 4.73 2.84 -5.29
N VAL A 98 3.75 2.13 -4.73
CA VAL A 98 3.95 1.26 -3.57
C VAL A 98 4.61 -0.05 -4.00
N VAL A 99 5.78 -0.34 -3.44
CA VAL A 99 6.57 -1.54 -3.71
C VAL A 99 6.79 -2.37 -2.44
N PRO A 100 6.94 -3.70 -2.54
CA PRO A 100 7.21 -4.51 -1.37
C PRO A 100 8.65 -4.30 -0.90
N ARG A 101 8.89 -4.34 0.42
CA ARG A 101 10.26 -4.25 0.92
C ARG A 101 11.01 -5.55 0.58
N PRO A 102 12.19 -5.50 -0.05
CA PRO A 102 12.97 -6.71 -0.30
C PRO A 102 13.40 -7.33 1.03
N GLU A 103 13.05 -8.60 1.25
CA GLU A 103 13.59 -9.38 2.37
C GLU A 103 15.08 -9.70 2.14
N GLY A 104 15.86 -9.68 3.22
CA GLY A 104 17.34 -9.67 3.24
C GLY A 104 18.03 -10.45 2.12
N GLY A 105 18.90 -9.74 1.38
CA GLY A 105 19.76 -10.30 0.33
C GLY A 105 19.15 -10.38 -1.08
N ARG A 106 17.84 -10.11 -1.24
CA ARG A 106 17.19 -10.06 -2.57
C ARG A 106 17.34 -8.67 -3.20
N THR A 107 17.58 -8.64 -4.51
CA THR A 107 17.69 -7.38 -5.26
C THR A 107 16.33 -6.72 -5.47
N GLU A 108 16.32 -5.42 -5.74
CA GLU A 108 15.12 -4.66 -6.07
C GLU A 108 14.32 -5.28 -7.23
N ASN A 109 15.02 -5.88 -8.20
CA ASN A 109 14.39 -6.56 -9.33
C ASN A 109 13.49 -7.72 -8.89
N THR A 110 13.90 -8.49 -7.88
CA THR A 110 13.07 -9.57 -7.33
C THR A 110 11.80 -9.01 -6.66
N ALA A 111 11.89 -7.86 -6.00
CA ALA A 111 10.74 -7.19 -5.40
C ALA A 111 9.75 -6.70 -6.49
N LEU A 112 10.25 -6.20 -7.61
CA LEU A 112 9.42 -5.79 -8.75
C LEU A 112 8.69 -6.96 -9.40
N VAL A 113 9.35 -8.11 -9.59
CA VAL A 113 8.69 -9.32 -10.12
C VAL A 113 7.57 -9.79 -9.19
N LYS A 114 7.85 -9.84 -7.88
CA LYS A 114 6.82 -10.17 -6.87
C LYS A 114 5.66 -9.19 -6.88
N MET A 115 5.94 -7.90 -7.06
CA MET A 115 4.93 -6.85 -7.17
C MET A 115 4.02 -7.09 -8.39
N THR A 116 4.60 -7.37 -9.57
CA THR A 116 3.82 -7.65 -10.79
C THR A 116 2.95 -8.89 -10.61
N ASP A 117 3.47 -9.96 -10.01
CA ASP A 117 2.70 -11.18 -9.75
C ASP A 117 1.51 -10.92 -8.81
N GLN A 118 1.74 -10.14 -7.74
CA GLN A 118 0.68 -9.75 -6.80
C GLN A 118 -0.38 -8.86 -7.45
N ARG A 119 0.03 -7.89 -8.27
CA ARG A 119 -0.89 -7.02 -9.01
C ARG A 119 -1.74 -7.85 -9.99
N MET A 120 -1.13 -8.77 -10.73
CA MET A 120 -1.84 -9.65 -11.66
C MET A 120 -2.84 -10.55 -10.95
N LYS A 121 -2.47 -11.10 -9.78
CA LYS A 121 -3.40 -11.90 -8.96
C LYS A 121 -4.61 -11.07 -8.50
N ARG A 122 -4.40 -9.82 -8.10
CA ARG A 122 -5.51 -8.93 -7.70
C ARG A 122 -6.41 -8.57 -8.86
N LEU A 123 -5.85 -8.20 -10.02
CA LEU A 123 -6.65 -7.87 -11.20
C LEU A 123 -7.52 -9.06 -11.64
N LYS A 124 -7.06 -10.30 -11.47
CA LYS A 124 -7.89 -11.50 -11.69
C LYS A 124 -9.03 -11.58 -10.67
N ASN A 125 -8.72 -11.43 -9.38
CA ASN A 125 -9.73 -11.48 -8.33
C ASN A 125 -10.79 -10.36 -8.45
N ASP A 126 -10.40 -9.16 -8.87
CA ASP A 126 -11.32 -8.04 -9.09
C ASP A 126 -12.28 -8.37 -10.24
N LYS A 127 -11.75 -8.87 -11.38
CA LYS A 127 -12.58 -9.32 -12.51
C LYS A 127 -13.56 -10.44 -12.14
N GLU A 128 -13.09 -11.44 -11.40
CA GLU A 128 -13.95 -12.53 -10.90
C GLU A 128 -15.04 -12.05 -9.93
N LYS A 129 -14.87 -10.88 -9.33
CA LYS A 129 -15.85 -10.28 -8.43
C LYS A 129 -16.88 -9.47 -9.22
N ASP A 130 -16.42 -8.66 -10.17
CA ASP A 130 -17.28 -7.91 -11.08
C ASP A 130 -18.21 -8.86 -11.88
N GLU A 131 -17.70 -10.00 -12.35
CA GLU A 131 -18.50 -11.04 -13.05
C GLU A 131 -19.53 -11.75 -12.15
N LYS A 132 -19.32 -11.78 -10.82
CA LYS A 132 -20.27 -12.40 -9.87
C LYS A 132 -21.34 -11.44 -9.37
N ASP A 133 -21.05 -10.15 -9.36
CA ASP A 133 -22.01 -9.10 -8.98
C ASP A 133 -23.00 -8.81 -10.13
N GLU A 134 -22.72 -9.29 -11.35
CA GLU A 134 -23.60 -9.22 -12.54
C GLU A 134 -24.55 -10.44 -12.71
N ILE A 135 -24.45 -11.48 -11.87
CA ILE A 135 -25.31 -12.70 -11.88
C ILE A 135 -26.26 -12.70 -10.68
#